data_AF-A0A1E4T5S9-F1
#
_entry.id   AF-A0A1E4T5S9-F1
#
_cell.length_a   1.000
_cell.length_b   1.000
_cell.length_c   1.000
_cell.angle_alpha   90.00
_cell.angle_beta   90.00
_cell.angle_gamma   90.00
#
_symmetry.space_group_name_H-M   'P 1'
#
loop_
_entity.id
_entity.type
_entity.pdbx_description
1 polymer ?
#
loop_
_entity_poly.entity_id
_entity_poly.type
_entity_poly.pdbx_seq_one_letter_code
_entity_poly.pdbx_strand_id
1 'polypeptide(L)'
;MPLNILGTILLDGTDAVPGWQYIKKYAPPLIGLGLTKFYFSGTSNTWERDLHGKVYIVTGGTSGIGASLCYDLASKGAQLVILTSQLDEDDSSGGSLWISDFIQDLRDKTDNFMIYAESCDLSSLYSIRKFATKWLDNSPPRRLDGIICCAAESLPIGKKREASIDGVERQIAINYLGHYHLLTLLEPALKVQLADRDVRIILTTCLSQSMGQLDLNDLIWENRKFPSNSPWKVYGTSKLMLNMFGKEYQKRLDKFERKDGMLNNVRINMVNPGIVRTPSTRRVISMGSILGLIIYLLLYPIFWLFLKSTEGGMQSILYGLTSPEFMQIKGGNYIKECSILEKESRSELKNDELQSELFDKTKELIEELEKRSAIERNKLKKNNKTKQKKEDVSKITELNETNENLQKDKLSIFSSAFKQTQDPIIELPKEPLYPDLSKLTDDKAKNLRLRSLDEKFEKARKRKV
;
A
#
# COMPACT_ATOMS: atom_id res chain seq x y z
N MET A 1 4.13 51.46 -15.25
CA MET A 1 4.81 51.08 -16.51
C MET A 1 5.75 49.93 -16.19
N PRO A 2 5.78 48.83 -16.96
CA PRO A 2 6.80 47.82 -16.77
C PRO A 2 8.17 48.49 -16.95
N LEU A 3 9.01 48.45 -15.92
CA LEU A 3 10.36 49.01 -15.96
C LEU A 3 11.13 48.28 -17.07
N ASN A 4 11.47 49.01 -18.13
CA ASN A 4 12.30 48.48 -19.21
C ASN A 4 13.77 48.46 -18.73
N ILE A 5 14.05 47.60 -17.74
CA ILE A 5 15.32 47.52 -17.00
C ILE A 5 16.50 47.40 -17.97
N LEU A 6 16.34 46.61 -19.03
CA LEU A 6 17.36 46.45 -20.07
C LEU A 6 17.59 47.74 -20.87
N GLY A 7 16.52 48.46 -21.22
CA GLY A 7 16.61 49.75 -21.92
C GLY A 7 17.27 50.84 -21.06
N THR A 8 16.92 50.92 -19.78
CA THR A 8 17.50 51.89 -18.84
C THR A 8 18.97 51.61 -18.53
N ILE A 9 19.37 50.33 -18.41
CA ILE A 9 20.80 49.96 -18.25
C ILE A 9 21.61 50.34 -19.49
N LEU A 10 21.03 50.17 -20.68
CA LEU A 10 21.72 50.38 -21.95
C LEU A 10 21.82 51.87 -22.34
N LEU A 11 20.84 52.70 -21.93
CA LEU A 11 20.78 54.13 -22.22
C LEU A 11 21.37 55.00 -21.09
N ASP A 12 21.05 54.70 -19.83
CA ASP A 12 21.33 55.57 -18.69
C ASP A 12 22.41 54.98 -17.74
N GLY A 13 22.93 53.78 -18.04
CA GLY A 13 23.91 53.09 -17.22
C GLY A 13 23.33 52.38 -16.00
N THR A 14 24.18 51.63 -15.29
CA THR A 14 23.73 50.76 -14.20
C THR A 14 23.21 51.50 -12.96
N ASP A 15 23.56 52.77 -12.80
CA ASP A 15 23.16 53.60 -11.65
C ASP A 15 21.73 54.13 -11.76
N ALA A 16 21.14 54.08 -12.97
CA ALA A 16 19.76 54.50 -13.22
C ALA A 16 18.72 53.46 -12.80
N VAL A 17 19.13 52.23 -12.46
CA VAL A 17 18.22 51.18 -11.98
C VAL A 17 18.04 51.28 -10.46
N PRO A 18 16.83 51.57 -9.95
CA PRO A 18 16.57 51.60 -8.52
C PRO A 18 16.91 50.25 -7.88
N GLY A 19 17.83 50.26 -6.91
CA GLY A 19 18.23 49.05 -6.20
C GLY A 19 19.30 48.19 -6.89
N TRP A 20 20.01 48.70 -7.90
CA TRP A 20 21.11 47.99 -8.58
C TRP A 20 22.17 47.40 -7.63
N GLN A 21 22.50 48.11 -6.55
CA GLN A 21 23.43 47.63 -5.52
C GLN A 21 22.95 46.34 -4.85
N TYR A 22 21.64 46.21 -4.61
CA TYR A 22 21.03 44.99 -4.07
C TYR A 22 21.02 43.86 -5.11
N ILE A 23 20.72 44.18 -6.37
CA ILE A 23 20.76 43.22 -7.48
C ILE A 23 22.19 42.67 -7.64
N LYS A 24 23.20 43.53 -7.68
CA LYS A 24 24.61 43.12 -7.81
C LYS A 24 25.08 42.26 -6.62
N LYS A 25 24.59 42.55 -5.41
CA LYS A 25 24.94 41.81 -4.19
C LYS A 25 24.22 40.45 -4.07
N TYR A 26 22.93 40.39 -4.40
CA TYR A 26 22.08 39.22 -4.13
C TYR A 26 21.75 38.39 -5.39
N ALA A 27 21.83 38.94 -6.60
CA ALA A 27 21.55 38.17 -7.81
C ALA A 27 22.55 37.03 -8.05
N PRO A 28 23.88 37.20 -7.92
CA PRO A 28 24.82 36.09 -8.12
C PRO A 28 24.56 34.87 -7.23
N PRO A 29 24.37 34.98 -5.89
CA PRO A 29 24.06 33.82 -5.07
C PRO A 29 22.68 33.24 -5.37
N LEU A 30 21.67 34.05 -5.70
CA LEU A 30 20.34 33.54 -6.09
C LEU A 30 20.39 32.78 -7.42
N ILE A 31 21.14 33.28 -8.40
CA ILE A 31 21.39 32.58 -9.68
C ILE A 31 22.16 31.29 -9.41
N GLY A 32 23.19 31.32 -8.57
CA GLY A 32 23.93 30.12 -8.16
C GLY A 32 23.04 29.07 -7.51
N LEU A 33 22.16 29.47 -6.60
CA LEU A 33 21.16 28.58 -5.98
C LEU A 33 20.15 28.06 -7.01
N GLY A 34 19.68 28.90 -7.93
CA GLY A 34 18.78 28.51 -9.02
C GLY A 34 19.40 27.49 -9.96
N LEU A 35 20.64 27.72 -10.41
CA LEU A 35 21.39 26.79 -11.27
C LEU A 35 21.69 25.49 -10.55
N THR A 36 22.04 25.55 -9.26
CA THR A 36 22.22 24.36 -8.42
C THR A 36 20.92 23.57 -8.36
N LYS A 37 19.79 24.22 -8.06
CA LYS A 37 18.49 23.55 -8.00
C LYS A 37 18.10 22.95 -9.35
N PHE A 38 18.35 23.65 -10.45
CA PHE A 38 18.10 23.17 -11.79
C PHE A 38 18.90 21.90 -12.09
N TYR A 39 20.20 21.92 -11.79
CA TYR A 39 21.09 20.76 -11.95
C TYR A 39 20.60 19.54 -11.14
N PHE A 40 20.26 19.72 -9.86
CA PHE A 40 19.80 18.62 -9.01
C PHE A 40 18.38 18.15 -9.32
N SER A 41 17.56 18.95 -10.01
CA SER A 41 16.21 18.53 -10.44
C SER A 41 16.27 17.50 -11.57
N GLY A 42 17.34 17.51 -12.37
CA GLY A 42 17.60 16.55 -13.42
C GLY A 42 16.76 16.76 -14.67
N THR A 43 16.79 15.77 -15.56
CA THR A 43 16.13 15.86 -16.88
C THR A 43 14.65 15.49 -16.79
N SER A 44 13.80 16.26 -17.47
CA SER A 44 12.38 15.95 -17.63
C SER A 44 12.12 15.18 -18.91
N ASN A 45 11.14 14.27 -18.87
CA ASN A 45 10.74 13.52 -20.04
C ASN A 45 9.94 14.43 -20.98
N THR A 46 10.35 14.50 -22.23
CA THR A 46 9.68 15.31 -23.27
C THR A 46 8.65 14.52 -24.07
N TRP A 47 8.63 13.18 -23.94
CA TRP A 47 7.72 12.33 -24.70
C TRP A 47 6.32 12.29 -24.08
N GLU A 48 5.37 12.82 -24.82
CA GLU A 48 3.94 12.68 -24.54
C GLU A 48 3.38 11.45 -25.25
N ARG A 49 2.67 10.61 -24.51
CA ARG A 49 1.98 9.44 -25.04
C ARG A 49 0.61 9.35 -24.40
N ASP A 50 -0.41 9.23 -25.24
CA ASP A 50 -1.76 8.95 -24.78
C ASP A 50 -1.85 7.53 -24.22
N LEU A 51 -2.42 7.39 -23.01
CA LEU A 51 -2.54 6.13 -22.29
C LEU A 51 -3.98 5.64 -22.16
N HIS A 52 -4.95 6.29 -22.82
CA HIS A 52 -6.34 5.82 -22.84
C HIS A 52 -6.46 4.35 -23.26
N GLY A 53 -7.21 3.58 -22.48
CA GLY A 53 -7.43 2.15 -22.71
C GLY A 53 -6.23 1.25 -22.43
N LYS A 54 -5.13 1.78 -21.90
CA LYS A 54 -3.97 0.99 -21.43
C LYS A 54 -4.10 0.69 -19.95
N VAL A 55 -3.71 -0.53 -19.55
CA VAL A 55 -3.84 -1.02 -18.17
C VAL A 55 -2.46 -1.19 -17.53
N TYR A 56 -2.23 -0.52 -16.40
CA TYR A 56 -0.98 -0.60 -15.65
C TYR A 56 -1.21 -1.10 -14.22
N ILE A 57 -0.40 -2.09 -13.82
CA ILE A 57 -0.27 -2.51 -12.42
C ILE A 57 0.85 -1.70 -11.78
N VAL A 58 0.61 -1.09 -10.62
CA VAL A 58 1.61 -0.28 -9.91
C VAL A 58 1.80 -0.80 -8.49
N THR A 59 3.02 -1.22 -8.14
CA THR A 59 3.38 -1.47 -6.73
C THR A 59 3.92 -0.19 -6.11
N GLY A 60 3.53 0.12 -4.87
CA GLY A 60 4.01 1.32 -4.18
C GLY A 60 3.44 2.62 -4.73
N GLY A 61 2.26 2.57 -5.36
CA GLY A 61 1.57 3.73 -5.94
C GLY A 61 0.93 4.70 -4.93
N THR A 62 1.00 4.40 -3.63
CA THR A 62 0.32 5.16 -2.58
C THR A 62 1.17 6.26 -1.94
N SER A 63 2.48 6.31 -2.23
CA SER A 63 3.36 7.32 -1.64
C SER A 63 4.56 7.69 -2.51
N GLY A 64 5.16 8.85 -2.24
CA GLY A 64 6.41 9.28 -2.85
C GLY A 64 6.33 9.34 -4.38
N ILE A 65 7.30 8.70 -5.05
CA ILE A 65 7.39 8.68 -6.53
C ILE A 65 6.19 7.97 -7.14
N GLY A 66 5.75 6.86 -6.54
CA GLY A 66 4.65 6.06 -7.07
C GLY A 66 3.32 6.82 -7.08
N ALA A 67 3.04 7.63 -6.05
CA ALA A 67 1.83 8.46 -6.01
C ALA A 67 1.84 9.55 -7.09
N SER A 68 2.95 10.27 -7.25
CA SER A 68 3.09 11.26 -8.33
C SER A 68 2.97 10.61 -9.71
N LEU A 69 3.54 9.40 -9.88
CA LEU A 69 3.43 8.65 -11.12
C LEU A 69 2.00 8.19 -11.40
N CYS A 70 1.27 7.67 -10.39
CA CYS A 70 -0.14 7.30 -10.55
C CYS A 70 -0.98 8.50 -10.97
N TYR A 71 -0.75 9.67 -10.38
CA TYR A 71 -1.42 10.90 -10.79
C TYR A 71 -1.15 11.26 -12.26
N ASP A 72 0.12 11.23 -12.69
CA ASP A 72 0.49 11.54 -14.08
C ASP A 72 -0.07 10.54 -15.10
N LEU A 73 -0.01 9.23 -14.78
CA LEU A 73 -0.58 8.19 -15.65
C LEU A 73 -2.10 8.29 -15.73
N ALA A 74 -2.78 8.53 -14.60
CA ALA A 74 -4.22 8.70 -14.56
C ALA A 74 -4.66 9.94 -15.35
N SER A 75 -3.93 11.05 -15.23
CA SER A 75 -4.17 12.29 -16.01
C SER A 75 -4.02 12.08 -17.52
N LYS A 76 -3.27 11.06 -17.94
CA LYS A 76 -3.10 10.64 -19.35
C LYS A 76 -4.13 9.58 -19.79
N GLY A 77 -5.15 9.31 -18.97
CA GLY A 77 -6.23 8.37 -19.29
C GLY A 77 -5.92 6.89 -19.03
N ALA A 78 -4.81 6.57 -18.37
CA ALA A 78 -4.45 5.19 -18.08
C ALA A 78 -5.42 4.54 -17.07
N GLN A 79 -5.75 3.26 -17.28
CA GLN A 79 -6.38 2.44 -16.26
C GLN A 79 -5.31 1.94 -15.28
N LEU A 80 -5.50 2.19 -13.98
CA LEU A 80 -4.53 1.85 -12.95
C LEU A 80 -5.07 0.78 -12.01
N VAL A 81 -4.21 -0.18 -11.67
CA VAL A 81 -4.44 -1.17 -10.61
C VAL A 81 -3.30 -1.03 -9.59
N ILE A 82 -3.58 -0.30 -8.52
CA ILE A 82 -2.61 0.00 -7.46
C ILE A 82 -2.60 -1.15 -6.46
N LEU A 83 -1.44 -1.78 -6.31
CA LEU A 83 -1.23 -2.86 -5.36
C LEU A 83 -0.78 -2.29 -4.01
N THR A 84 -1.51 -2.63 -2.95
CA THR A 84 -1.26 -2.15 -1.58
C THR A 84 -1.47 -3.24 -0.55
N SER A 85 -0.73 -3.18 0.56
CA SER A 85 -0.94 -4.05 1.74
C SER A 85 -2.05 -3.53 2.67
N GLN A 86 -2.55 -2.32 2.46
CA GLN A 86 -3.56 -1.67 3.31
C GLN A 86 -5.00 -2.17 3.06
N LEU A 87 -5.18 -3.08 2.11
CA LEU A 87 -6.48 -3.68 1.77
C LEU A 87 -6.60 -5.12 2.28
N ASP A 88 -5.67 -5.57 3.12
CA ASP A 88 -5.73 -6.92 3.67
C ASP A 88 -6.91 -7.06 4.64
N GLU A 89 -7.57 -8.23 4.59
CA GLU A 89 -8.79 -8.54 5.35
C GLU A 89 -8.59 -8.42 6.87
N ASP A 90 -7.34 -8.51 7.35
CA ASP A 90 -6.96 -8.43 8.76
C ASP A 90 -6.56 -6.99 9.19
N ASP A 91 -6.70 -5.99 8.32
CA ASP A 91 -6.26 -4.63 8.62
C ASP A 91 -7.21 -3.90 9.60
N SER A 92 -6.83 -3.92 10.87
CA SER A 92 -7.48 -3.18 11.96
C SER A 92 -7.04 -1.71 12.05
N SER A 93 -6.09 -1.26 11.21
CA SER A 93 -5.49 0.08 11.29
C SER A 93 -6.25 1.17 10.53
N GLY A 94 -7.36 0.82 9.86
CA GLY A 94 -8.16 1.75 9.06
C GLY A 94 -7.53 2.10 7.69
N GLY A 95 -6.53 1.33 7.24
CA GLY A 95 -5.86 1.54 5.95
C GLY A 95 -6.81 1.43 4.75
N SER A 96 -7.85 0.59 4.88
CA SER A 96 -8.89 0.40 3.86
C SER A 96 -9.74 1.65 3.60
N LEU A 97 -9.98 2.48 4.62
CA LEU A 97 -10.68 3.75 4.46
C LEU A 97 -9.78 4.77 3.76
N TRP A 98 -8.53 4.90 4.23
CA TRP A 98 -7.58 5.84 3.65
C TRP A 98 -7.31 5.57 2.17
N ILE A 99 -7.15 4.29 1.77
CA ILE A 99 -6.94 3.95 0.37
C ILE A 99 -8.19 4.24 -0.48
N SER A 100 -9.39 4.03 0.06
CA SER A 100 -10.62 4.40 -0.64
C SER A 100 -10.67 5.90 -0.92
N ASP A 101 -10.38 6.72 0.09
CA ASP A 101 -10.32 8.18 -0.04
C ASP A 101 -9.22 8.63 -1.01
N PHE A 102 -8.04 8.01 -0.95
CA PHE A 102 -6.93 8.29 -1.86
C PHE A 102 -7.30 7.99 -3.32
N ILE A 103 -7.96 6.86 -3.57
CA ILE A 103 -8.40 6.49 -4.92
C ILE A 103 -9.48 7.46 -5.40
N GLN A 104 -10.42 7.86 -4.55
CA GLN A 104 -11.45 8.82 -4.92
C GLN A 104 -10.85 10.19 -5.24
N ASP A 105 -9.93 10.69 -4.42
CA ASP A 105 -9.19 11.95 -4.66
C ASP A 105 -8.40 11.90 -5.99
N LEU A 106 -7.77 10.76 -6.30
CA LEU A 106 -7.10 10.59 -7.60
C LEU A 106 -8.09 10.65 -8.77
N ARG A 107 -9.24 9.98 -8.66
CA ARG A 107 -10.28 10.00 -9.72
C ARG A 107 -10.80 11.41 -9.92
N ASP A 108 -11.13 12.12 -8.84
CA ASP A 108 -11.68 13.47 -8.88
C ASP A 108 -10.69 14.49 -9.47
N LYS A 109 -9.39 14.37 -9.13
CA LYS A 109 -8.36 15.28 -9.66
C LYS A 109 -8.00 15.01 -11.12
N THR A 110 -8.18 13.80 -11.61
CA THR A 110 -7.76 13.39 -12.96
C THR A 110 -8.92 13.17 -13.93
N ASP A 111 -10.16 13.28 -13.46
CA ASP A 111 -11.40 12.95 -14.18
C ASP A 111 -11.35 11.54 -14.82
N ASN A 112 -10.70 10.60 -14.13
CA ASN A 112 -10.49 9.24 -14.61
C ASN A 112 -10.96 8.22 -13.56
N PHE A 113 -12.13 7.63 -13.80
CA PHE A 113 -12.74 6.63 -12.90
C PHE A 113 -12.10 5.24 -12.99
N MET A 114 -11.21 4.99 -13.95
CA MET A 114 -10.57 3.69 -14.19
C MET A 114 -9.34 3.45 -13.30
N ILE A 115 -9.42 3.88 -12.03
CA ILE A 115 -8.37 3.71 -11.04
C ILE A 115 -8.89 2.74 -9.97
N TYR A 116 -8.17 1.65 -9.73
CA TYR A 116 -8.56 0.59 -8.80
C TYR A 116 -7.42 0.31 -7.83
N ALA A 117 -7.76 -0.21 -6.65
CA ALA A 117 -6.80 -0.73 -5.69
C ALA A 117 -7.10 -2.21 -5.42
N GLU A 118 -6.07 -3.04 -5.33
CA GLU A 118 -6.17 -4.45 -4.98
C GLU A 118 -5.17 -4.82 -3.88
N SER A 119 -5.56 -5.75 -3.00
CA SER A 119 -4.67 -6.18 -1.91
C SER A 119 -3.52 -7.04 -2.44
N CYS A 120 -2.30 -6.65 -2.09
CA CYS A 120 -1.08 -7.40 -2.33
C CYS A 120 0.02 -6.85 -1.42
N ASP A 121 0.33 -7.59 -0.36
CA ASP A 121 1.49 -7.32 0.48
C ASP A 121 2.73 -8.02 -0.09
N LEU A 122 3.69 -7.23 -0.57
CA LEU A 122 4.96 -7.74 -1.09
C LEU A 122 5.84 -8.40 -0.01
N SER A 123 5.52 -8.21 1.27
CA SER A 123 6.19 -8.89 2.37
C SER A 123 5.65 -10.30 2.64
N SER A 124 4.59 -10.72 1.93
CA SER A 124 4.00 -12.06 2.03
C SER A 124 3.89 -12.74 0.67
N LEU A 125 4.63 -13.85 0.48
CA LEU A 125 4.54 -14.66 -0.73
C LEU A 125 3.12 -15.19 -0.97
N TYR A 126 2.39 -15.49 0.10
CA TYR A 126 0.98 -15.90 0.01
C TYR A 126 0.06 -14.79 -0.52
N SER A 127 0.25 -13.55 -0.07
CA SER A 127 -0.57 -12.41 -0.52
C SER A 127 -0.34 -12.15 -2.02
N ILE A 128 0.93 -12.18 -2.46
CA ILE A 128 1.31 -12.06 -3.87
C ILE A 128 0.66 -13.16 -4.71
N ARG A 129 0.73 -14.43 -4.26
CA ARG A 129 0.09 -15.55 -4.96
C ARG A 129 -1.42 -15.40 -5.04
N LYS A 130 -2.08 -14.99 -3.96
CA LYS A 130 -3.54 -14.74 -3.93
C LYS A 130 -3.92 -13.69 -4.97
N PHE A 131 -3.18 -12.58 -5.05
CA PHE A 131 -3.38 -11.56 -6.06
C PHE A 131 -3.16 -12.09 -7.48
N ALA A 132 -2.02 -12.75 -7.75
CA ALA A 132 -1.69 -13.22 -9.09
C ALA A 132 -2.69 -14.28 -9.59
N THR A 133 -3.10 -15.23 -8.74
CA THR A 133 -4.14 -16.20 -9.08
C THR A 133 -5.47 -15.51 -9.39
N LYS A 134 -5.92 -14.57 -8.54
CA LYS A 134 -7.13 -13.78 -8.81
C LYS A 134 -7.06 -13.01 -10.13
N TRP A 135 -5.90 -12.44 -10.46
CA TRP A 135 -5.69 -11.74 -11.72
C TRP A 135 -5.80 -12.67 -12.94
N LEU A 136 -5.18 -13.86 -12.85
CA LEU A 136 -5.16 -14.85 -13.91
C LEU A 136 -6.48 -15.58 -14.11
N ASP A 137 -7.25 -15.80 -13.04
CA ASP A 137 -8.55 -16.49 -13.08
C ASP A 137 -9.67 -15.61 -13.66
N ASN A 138 -9.41 -14.33 -13.90
CA ASN A 138 -10.40 -13.43 -14.49
C ASN A 138 -10.74 -13.84 -15.92
N SER A 139 -12.04 -14.08 -16.19
CA SER A 139 -12.55 -14.41 -17.52
C SER A 139 -13.55 -13.34 -17.98
N PRO A 140 -13.29 -12.62 -19.11
CA PRO A 140 -12.15 -12.78 -20.02
C PRO A 140 -10.80 -12.29 -19.42
N PRO A 141 -9.65 -12.74 -19.95
CA PRO A 141 -8.34 -12.30 -19.49
C PRO A 141 -8.19 -10.77 -19.54
N ARG A 142 -7.71 -10.18 -18.44
CA ARG A 142 -7.52 -8.72 -18.35
C ARG A 142 -6.41 -8.28 -19.31
N ARG A 143 -6.63 -7.15 -19.98
CA ARG A 143 -5.57 -6.44 -20.69
C ARG A 143 -4.49 -6.00 -19.69
N LEU A 144 -3.23 -6.10 -20.10
CA LEU A 144 -2.08 -5.66 -19.32
C LEU A 144 -1.06 -5.03 -20.26
N ASP A 145 -0.83 -3.73 -20.14
CA ASP A 145 0.13 -2.97 -20.95
C ASP A 145 1.40 -2.64 -20.17
N GLY A 146 1.38 -2.71 -18.84
CA GLY A 146 2.62 -2.62 -18.09
C GLY A 146 2.51 -2.91 -16.61
N ILE A 147 3.67 -3.17 -16.03
CA ILE A 147 3.84 -3.36 -14.58
C ILE A 147 4.94 -2.42 -14.11
N ILE A 148 4.64 -1.60 -13.12
CA ILE A 148 5.57 -0.62 -12.56
C ILE A 148 5.89 -1.02 -11.13
N CYS A 149 7.12 -1.47 -10.94
CA CYS A 149 7.63 -1.90 -9.64
C CYS A 149 8.29 -0.73 -8.92
N CYS A 150 7.50 0.11 -8.24
CA CYS A 150 7.98 1.26 -7.47
C CYS A 150 8.06 1.00 -5.96
N ALA A 151 7.43 -0.05 -5.46
CA ALA A 151 7.48 -0.37 -4.03
C ALA A 151 8.93 -0.62 -3.58
N ALA A 152 9.32 0.08 -2.52
CA ALA A 152 10.62 -0.13 -1.90
C ALA A 152 10.60 0.28 -0.43
N GLU A 153 11.30 -0.49 0.40
CA GLU A 153 11.54 -0.19 1.79
C GLU A 153 13.04 -0.08 2.09
N SER A 154 13.37 0.91 2.92
CA SER A 154 14.72 1.12 3.43
C SER A 154 14.69 1.28 4.94
N LEU A 155 15.45 0.45 5.65
CA LEU A 155 15.58 0.52 7.10
C LEU A 155 16.55 1.66 7.48
N PRO A 156 16.20 2.51 8.47
CA PRO A 156 17.09 3.55 8.95
C PRO A 156 18.25 2.98 9.78
N ILE A 157 19.33 3.76 9.89
CA ILE A 157 20.52 3.40 10.67
C ILE A 157 20.14 3.13 12.13
N GLY A 158 20.76 2.11 12.73
CA GLY A 158 20.56 1.75 14.13
C GLY A 158 19.35 0.84 14.37
N LYS A 159 18.54 0.54 13.36
CA LYS A 159 17.49 -0.48 13.47
C LYS A 159 18.08 -1.89 13.40
N LYS A 160 17.41 -2.82 14.08
CA LYS A 160 17.72 -4.24 14.05
C LYS A 160 17.12 -4.88 12.78
N ARG A 161 17.57 -6.09 12.44
CA ARG A 161 17.00 -6.89 11.36
C ARG A 161 15.50 -7.04 11.60
N GLU A 162 14.70 -6.69 10.61
CA GLU A 162 13.27 -6.98 10.57
C GLU A 162 13.05 -8.12 9.56
N ALA A 163 12.15 -9.05 9.88
CA ALA A 163 11.81 -10.16 9.01
C ALA A 163 10.40 -9.98 8.44
N SER A 164 10.22 -10.45 7.22
CA SER A 164 8.91 -10.69 6.60
C SER A 164 8.18 -11.84 7.28
N ILE A 165 6.90 -12.02 6.94
CA ILE A 165 6.09 -13.14 7.44
C ILE A 165 6.71 -14.50 7.08
N ASP A 166 7.39 -14.56 5.94
CA ASP A 166 8.07 -15.76 5.44
C ASP A 166 9.52 -15.91 5.98
N GLY A 167 9.95 -15.08 6.94
CA GLY A 167 11.25 -15.20 7.62
C GLY A 167 12.45 -14.54 6.91
N VAL A 168 12.23 -14.03 5.68
CA VAL A 168 13.25 -13.32 4.90
C VAL A 168 13.48 -11.91 5.46
N GLU A 169 14.70 -11.40 5.39
CA GLU A 169 14.99 -10.00 5.74
C GLU A 169 14.06 -9.04 4.97
N ARG A 170 13.48 -8.07 5.70
CA ARG A 170 12.38 -7.22 5.22
C ARG A 170 12.69 -6.46 3.93
N GLN A 171 13.88 -5.87 3.80
CA GLN A 171 14.25 -5.10 2.60
C GLN A 171 14.40 -6.03 1.39
N ILE A 172 14.99 -7.22 1.55
CA ILE A 172 15.12 -8.22 0.48
C ILE A 172 13.75 -8.77 0.09
N ALA A 173 12.91 -9.09 1.09
CA ALA A 173 11.57 -9.61 0.86
C ALA A 173 10.75 -8.66 -0.02
N ILE A 174 10.67 -7.38 0.34
CA ILE A 174 9.84 -6.40 -0.37
C ILE A 174 10.49 -5.93 -1.68
N ASN A 175 11.78 -5.55 -1.64
CA ASN A 175 12.42 -4.89 -2.78
C ASN A 175 12.81 -5.85 -3.90
N TYR A 176 13.04 -7.12 -3.58
CA TYR A 176 13.51 -8.12 -4.53
C TYR A 176 12.54 -9.31 -4.64
N LEU A 177 12.42 -10.14 -3.60
CA LEU A 177 11.66 -11.40 -3.70
C LEU A 177 10.19 -11.19 -4.05
N GLY A 178 9.55 -10.18 -3.47
CA GLY A 178 8.15 -9.88 -3.73
C GLY A 178 7.90 -9.48 -5.19
N HIS A 179 8.80 -8.67 -5.77
CA HIS A 179 8.71 -8.29 -7.18
C HIS A 179 9.06 -9.44 -8.11
N TYR A 180 10.11 -10.22 -7.78
CA TYR A 180 10.46 -11.43 -8.51
C TYR A 180 9.24 -12.38 -8.57
N HIS A 181 8.62 -12.64 -7.42
CA HIS A 181 7.51 -13.57 -7.30
C HIS A 181 6.26 -13.06 -8.03
N LEU A 182 5.94 -11.77 -7.87
CA LEU A 182 4.81 -11.15 -8.57
C LEU A 182 4.96 -11.27 -10.09
N LEU A 183 6.13 -10.94 -10.63
CA LEU A 183 6.37 -10.93 -12.08
C LEU A 183 6.41 -12.34 -12.67
N THR A 184 7.06 -13.29 -11.98
CA THR A 184 7.10 -14.69 -12.42
C THR A 184 5.72 -15.36 -12.37
N LEU A 185 4.87 -15.02 -11.38
CA LEU A 185 3.50 -15.52 -11.36
C LEU A 185 2.61 -14.88 -12.43
N LEU A 186 2.82 -13.61 -12.77
CA LEU A 186 2.08 -12.91 -13.84
C LEU A 186 2.63 -13.21 -15.25
N GLU A 187 3.69 -14.01 -15.37
CA GLU A 187 4.30 -14.39 -16.64
C GLU A 187 3.29 -14.91 -17.68
N PRO A 188 2.29 -15.76 -17.34
CA PRO A 188 1.28 -16.18 -18.30
C PRO A 188 0.45 -15.02 -18.85
N ALA A 189 0.09 -14.04 -18.01
CA ALA A 189 -0.66 -12.85 -18.43
C ALA A 189 0.17 -11.96 -19.38
N LEU A 190 1.49 -11.87 -19.15
CA LEU A 190 2.41 -11.13 -20.01
C LEU A 190 2.57 -11.81 -21.38
N LYS A 191 2.72 -13.14 -21.41
CA LYS A 191 2.91 -13.92 -22.63
C LYS A 191 1.67 -14.00 -23.52
N VAL A 192 0.46 -13.89 -22.95
CA VAL A 192 -0.80 -13.97 -23.71
C VAL A 192 -1.17 -12.64 -24.39
N GLN A 193 -0.53 -11.51 -24.03
CA GLN A 193 -0.84 -10.22 -24.68
C GLN A 193 -0.60 -10.28 -26.19
N LEU A 194 -1.44 -9.61 -26.97
CA LEU A 194 -1.33 -9.56 -28.44
C LEU A 194 0.01 -8.96 -28.89
N ALA A 195 0.59 -9.47 -29.97
CA ALA A 195 1.91 -9.06 -30.46
C ALA A 195 2.03 -7.56 -30.81
N ASP A 196 0.92 -6.93 -31.23
CA ASP A 196 0.86 -5.50 -31.54
C ASP A 196 0.88 -4.59 -30.29
N ARG A 197 0.71 -5.15 -29.10
CA ARG A 197 0.76 -4.38 -27.85
C ARG A 197 2.20 -4.11 -27.45
N ASP A 198 2.46 -2.92 -26.95
CA ASP A 198 3.74 -2.55 -26.34
C ASP A 198 3.63 -2.74 -24.82
N VAL A 199 4.13 -3.87 -24.32
CA VAL A 199 4.01 -4.25 -22.90
C VAL A 199 5.30 -3.93 -22.17
N ARG A 200 5.25 -3.05 -21.18
CA ARG A 200 6.46 -2.55 -20.50
C ARG A 200 6.47 -2.84 -19.01
N ILE A 201 7.57 -3.40 -18.53
CA ILE A 201 7.82 -3.66 -17.12
C ILE A 201 8.93 -2.72 -16.66
N ILE A 202 8.64 -1.88 -15.68
CA ILE A 202 9.62 -0.94 -15.13
C ILE A 202 10.04 -1.38 -13.73
N LEU A 203 11.33 -1.68 -13.56
CA LEU A 203 11.91 -2.01 -12.27
C LEU A 203 12.63 -0.79 -11.69
N THR A 204 12.14 -0.27 -10.56
CA THR A 204 12.75 0.89 -9.92
C THR A 204 13.96 0.46 -9.09
N THR A 205 15.15 0.77 -9.62
CA THR A 205 16.46 0.55 -8.99
C THR A 205 16.94 1.81 -8.26
N CYS A 206 18.17 1.78 -7.72
CA CYS A 206 18.77 2.92 -7.05
C CYS A 206 20.30 2.89 -7.21
N LEU A 207 20.96 4.05 -7.09
CA LEU A 207 22.42 4.14 -7.01
C LEU A 207 23.01 3.28 -5.88
N SER A 208 22.26 3.03 -4.81
CA SER A 208 22.70 2.18 -3.69
C SER A 208 23.08 0.75 -4.11
N GLN A 209 22.67 0.29 -5.30
CA GLN A 209 23.11 -1.00 -5.83
C GLN A 209 24.64 -1.12 -5.93
N SER A 210 25.35 0.00 -6.10
CA SER A 210 26.82 0.01 -6.14
C SER A 210 27.45 -0.43 -4.81
N MET A 211 26.73 -0.28 -3.70
CA MET A 211 27.15 -0.68 -2.35
C MET A 211 26.66 -2.08 -1.97
N GLY A 212 25.91 -2.74 -2.85
CA GLY A 212 25.40 -4.09 -2.64
C GLY A 212 26.52 -5.13 -2.64
N GLN A 213 26.33 -6.15 -1.80
CA GLN A 213 27.17 -7.34 -1.73
C GLN A 213 26.28 -8.56 -1.96
N LEU A 214 26.42 -9.14 -3.15
CA LEU A 214 25.75 -10.39 -3.49
C LEU A 214 26.50 -11.55 -2.87
N ASP A 215 25.77 -12.49 -2.27
CA ASP A 215 26.30 -13.81 -1.96
C ASP A 215 25.17 -14.81 -2.12
N LEU A 216 25.41 -15.75 -3.03
CA LEU A 216 24.46 -16.71 -3.56
C LEU A 216 24.15 -17.84 -2.58
N ASN A 217 24.94 -17.99 -1.51
CA ASN A 217 24.72 -19.01 -0.49
C ASN A 217 23.75 -18.55 0.62
N ASP A 218 23.46 -17.25 0.68
CA ASP A 218 22.57 -16.66 1.68
C ASP A 218 21.78 -15.48 1.10
N LEU A 219 20.91 -15.75 0.13
CA LEU A 219 20.12 -14.70 -0.55
C LEU A 219 19.15 -13.97 0.38
N ILE A 220 18.74 -14.59 1.49
CA ILE A 220 17.70 -14.08 2.42
C ILE A 220 18.25 -13.40 3.67
N TRP A 221 19.57 -13.29 3.79
CA TRP A 221 20.26 -12.69 4.94
C TRP A 221 19.87 -13.38 6.26
N GLU A 222 19.91 -14.71 6.25
CA GLU A 222 19.63 -15.58 7.40
C GLU A 222 20.91 -15.93 8.15
N ASN A 223 21.96 -16.33 7.43
CA ASN A 223 23.21 -16.82 8.02
C ASN A 223 24.21 -15.70 8.36
N ARG A 224 23.99 -14.49 7.83
CA ARG A 224 24.89 -13.35 7.98
C ARG A 224 24.38 -12.32 8.99
N LYS A 225 25.31 -11.75 9.76
CA LYS A 225 24.99 -10.67 10.70
C LYS A 225 24.45 -9.45 9.94
N PHE A 226 23.27 -8.99 10.33
CA PHE A 226 22.68 -7.78 9.76
C PHE A 226 23.51 -6.54 10.12
N PRO A 227 23.92 -5.73 9.13
CA PRO A 227 24.74 -4.55 9.38
C PRO A 227 23.88 -3.36 9.86
N SER A 228 23.46 -3.33 11.13
CA SER A 228 22.62 -2.24 11.68
C SER A 228 23.21 -0.83 11.53
N ASN A 229 24.54 -0.70 11.46
CA ASN A 229 25.21 0.59 11.22
C ASN A 229 25.24 0.97 9.73
N SER A 230 24.95 0.03 8.82
CA SER A 230 24.91 0.26 7.38
C SER A 230 23.80 -0.54 6.68
N PRO A 231 22.52 -0.34 7.06
CA PRO A 231 21.39 -1.07 6.47
C PRO A 231 21.20 -0.77 4.98
N TRP A 232 21.76 0.34 4.49
CA TRP A 232 21.78 0.65 3.06
C TRP A 232 22.59 -0.35 2.23
N LYS A 233 23.46 -1.19 2.83
CA LYS A 233 24.12 -2.30 2.14
C LYS A 233 23.12 -3.39 1.76
N VAL A 234 22.22 -3.75 2.68
CA VAL A 234 21.15 -4.73 2.44
C VAL A 234 20.17 -4.19 1.41
N TYR A 235 19.79 -2.92 1.56
CA TYR A 235 19.02 -2.20 0.54
C TYR A 235 19.71 -2.24 -0.84
N GLY A 236 21.00 -1.93 -0.88
CA GLY A 236 21.83 -1.97 -2.08
C GLY A 236 21.85 -3.35 -2.72
N THR A 237 22.06 -4.41 -1.94
CA THR A 237 22.00 -5.79 -2.43
C THR A 237 20.63 -6.12 -3.01
N SER A 238 19.53 -5.72 -2.35
CA SER A 238 18.18 -5.96 -2.89
C SER A 238 17.96 -5.30 -4.25
N LYS A 239 18.47 -4.08 -4.46
CA LYS A 239 18.37 -3.37 -5.74
C LYS A 239 19.31 -3.92 -6.81
N LEU A 240 20.48 -4.44 -6.41
CA LEU A 240 21.39 -5.16 -7.31
C LEU A 240 20.75 -6.46 -7.81
N MET A 241 20.19 -7.27 -6.89
CA MET A 241 19.48 -8.50 -7.23
C MET A 241 18.28 -8.24 -8.15
N LEU A 242 17.49 -7.20 -7.87
CA LEU A 242 16.37 -6.80 -8.74
C LEU A 242 16.82 -6.43 -10.17
N ASN A 243 17.96 -5.76 -10.30
CA ASN A 243 18.52 -5.38 -11.60
C ASN A 243 19.03 -6.61 -12.38
N MET A 244 19.76 -7.51 -11.70
CA MET A 244 20.19 -8.79 -12.28
C MET A 244 18.99 -9.64 -12.72
N PHE A 245 17.95 -9.72 -11.89
CA PHE A 245 16.70 -10.40 -12.24
C PHE A 245 16.04 -9.79 -13.47
N GLY A 246 15.92 -8.46 -13.56
CA GLY A 246 15.29 -7.81 -14.71
C GLY A 246 15.94 -8.18 -16.05
N LYS A 247 17.28 -8.25 -16.06
CA LYS A 247 18.05 -8.68 -17.23
C LYS A 247 17.82 -10.13 -17.59
N GLU A 248 17.95 -11.03 -16.62
CA GLU A 248 17.75 -12.46 -16.86
C GLU A 248 16.31 -12.75 -17.28
N TYR A 249 15.35 -12.08 -16.65
CA TYR A 249 13.95 -12.25 -16.97
C TYR A 249 13.64 -11.76 -18.39
N GLN A 250 14.24 -10.66 -18.85
CA GLN A 250 14.13 -10.26 -20.26
C GLN A 250 14.69 -11.35 -21.20
N LYS A 251 15.89 -11.89 -20.91
CA LYS A 251 16.49 -12.94 -21.75
C LYS A 251 15.61 -14.19 -21.82
N ARG A 252 15.02 -14.60 -20.70
CA ARG A 252 14.10 -15.75 -20.64
C ARG A 252 12.81 -15.48 -21.41
N LEU A 253 12.28 -14.27 -21.33
CA LEU A 253 11.14 -13.83 -22.11
C LEU A 253 11.46 -13.80 -23.61
N ASP A 254 12.64 -13.35 -24.01
CA ASP A 254 13.06 -13.32 -25.43
C ASP A 254 13.25 -14.74 -26.01
N LYS A 255 13.67 -15.70 -25.20
CA LYS A 255 13.80 -17.13 -25.58
C LYS A 255 12.44 -17.83 -25.73
N PHE A 256 11.35 -17.26 -25.21
CA PHE A 256 10.04 -17.88 -25.28
C PHE A 256 9.43 -17.68 -26.68
N GLU A 257 9.24 -18.78 -27.39
CA GLU A 257 8.52 -18.80 -28.67
C GLU A 257 7.02 -18.73 -28.43
N ARG A 258 6.38 -17.71 -29.00
CA ARG A 258 4.93 -17.55 -28.94
C ARG A 258 4.26 -18.57 -29.85
N LYS A 259 3.06 -19.03 -29.46
CA LYS A 259 2.24 -19.93 -30.29
C LYS A 259 1.91 -19.33 -31.67
N ASP A 260 1.85 -18.01 -31.76
CA ASP A 260 1.55 -17.26 -32.98
C ASP A 260 2.78 -17.10 -33.90
N GLY A 261 3.96 -17.57 -33.50
CA GLY A 261 5.23 -17.40 -34.25
C GLY A 261 5.82 -15.99 -34.25
N MET A 262 5.13 -15.02 -33.64
CA MET A 262 5.59 -13.62 -33.53
C MET A 262 6.61 -13.45 -32.40
N LEU A 263 7.44 -12.41 -32.53
CA LEU A 263 8.42 -12.03 -31.50
C LEU A 263 7.72 -11.62 -30.19
N ASN A 264 8.42 -11.79 -29.08
CA ASN A 264 7.95 -11.30 -27.79
C ASN A 264 7.96 -9.75 -27.78
N ASN A 265 6.85 -9.17 -27.32
CA ASN A 265 6.56 -7.75 -27.23
C ASN A 265 6.68 -7.18 -25.81
N VAL A 266 7.12 -7.99 -24.85
CA VAL A 266 7.39 -7.55 -23.47
C VAL A 266 8.80 -6.94 -23.38
N ARG A 267 8.90 -5.77 -22.78
CA ARG A 267 10.16 -5.04 -22.55
C ARG A 267 10.32 -4.69 -21.07
N ILE A 268 11.39 -5.18 -20.46
CA ILE A 268 11.73 -4.91 -19.07
C ILE A 268 12.85 -3.88 -19.05
N ASN A 269 12.64 -2.75 -18.38
CA ASN A 269 13.67 -1.73 -18.23
C ASN A 269 13.90 -1.41 -16.75
N MET A 270 15.16 -1.23 -16.39
CA MET A 270 15.57 -0.89 -15.04
C MET A 270 15.80 0.62 -14.96
N VAL A 271 15.08 1.29 -14.08
CA VAL A 271 15.08 2.75 -14.00
C VAL A 271 15.70 3.20 -12.69
N ASN A 272 16.55 4.23 -12.75
CA ASN A 272 17.06 4.93 -11.59
C ASN A 272 16.44 6.33 -11.51
N PRO A 273 15.54 6.57 -10.53
CA PRO A 273 14.89 7.88 -10.35
C PRO A 273 15.81 8.91 -9.68
N GLY A 274 17.02 8.53 -9.27
CA GLY A 274 17.92 9.39 -8.49
C GLY A 274 17.52 9.48 -7.01
N ILE A 275 18.12 10.44 -6.29
CA ILE A 275 17.82 10.66 -4.88
C ILE A 275 16.67 11.65 -4.75
N VAL A 276 15.52 11.12 -4.35
CA VAL A 276 14.25 11.84 -4.32
C VAL A 276 13.78 12.05 -2.88
N ARG A 277 13.15 13.19 -2.61
CA ARG A 277 12.52 13.51 -1.32
C ARG A 277 11.22 12.71 -1.14
N THR A 278 11.36 11.43 -0.78
CA THR A 278 10.25 10.52 -0.47
C THR A 278 10.09 10.33 1.04
N PRO A 279 8.94 9.82 1.52
CA PRO A 279 8.78 9.40 2.91
C PRO A 279 9.86 8.40 3.37
N SER A 280 10.28 7.49 2.49
CA SER A 280 11.36 6.53 2.77
C SER A 280 12.71 7.23 2.96
N THR A 281 13.07 8.15 2.04
CA THR A 281 14.30 8.95 2.18
C THR A 281 14.28 9.79 3.45
N ARG A 282 13.14 10.42 3.78
CA ARG A 282 12.95 11.16 5.03
C ARG A 282 13.18 10.28 6.25
N ARG A 283 12.60 9.07 6.29
CA ARG A 283 12.76 8.10 7.40
C ARG A 283 14.22 7.69 7.59
N VAL A 284 14.96 7.50 6.49
CA VAL A 284 16.39 7.14 6.53
C VAL A 284 17.23 8.30 7.03
N ILE A 285 17.05 9.52 6.51
CA ILE A 285 17.81 10.71 6.93
C ILE A 285 17.50 11.08 8.38
N SER A 286 16.25 10.90 8.83
CA SER A 286 15.85 11.17 10.21
C SER A 286 16.21 10.06 11.20
N MET A 287 16.91 9.00 10.74
CA MET A 287 17.24 7.80 11.53
C MET A 287 16.02 7.11 12.17
N GLY A 288 14.83 7.35 11.63
CA GLY A 288 13.57 6.88 12.21
C GLY A 288 13.28 7.41 13.63
N SER A 289 13.87 8.55 14.02
CA SER A 289 13.72 9.16 15.35
C SER A 289 13.03 10.54 15.26
N ILE A 290 12.39 10.97 16.36
CA ILE A 290 11.72 12.28 16.44
C ILE A 290 12.75 13.41 16.41
N LEU A 291 13.86 13.28 17.15
CA LEU A 291 14.95 14.26 17.13
C LEU A 291 15.56 14.39 15.73
N GLY A 292 15.81 13.26 15.05
CA GLY A 292 16.29 13.27 13.67
C GLY A 292 15.28 13.89 12.71
N LEU A 293 13.97 13.79 12.97
CA LEU A 293 12.93 14.46 12.18
C LEU A 293 12.98 15.99 12.37
N ILE A 294 13.19 16.47 13.59
CA ILE A 294 13.37 17.91 13.86
C ILE A 294 14.61 18.44 13.13
N ILE A 295 15.74 17.72 13.21
CA ILE A 295 16.96 18.06 12.47
C ILE A 295 16.71 18.07 10.96
N TYR A 296 15.98 17.07 10.45
CA TYR A 296 15.60 17.02 9.03
C TYR A 296 14.80 18.25 8.60
N LEU A 297 13.86 18.73 9.44
CA LEU A 297 13.06 19.92 9.15
C LEU A 297 13.91 21.19 9.17
N LEU A 298 14.84 21.33 10.12
CA LEU A 298 15.78 22.47 10.17
C LEU A 298 16.68 22.52 8.93
N LEU A 299 17.14 21.35 8.46
CA LEU A 299 18.00 21.24 7.27
C LEU A 299 17.19 21.11 5.96
N TYR A 300 15.86 21.28 6.00
CA TYR A 300 15.00 21.12 4.84
C TYR A 300 15.39 21.98 3.62
N PRO A 301 15.82 23.26 3.76
CA PRO A 301 16.27 24.05 2.61
C PRO A 301 17.46 23.41 1.87
N ILE A 302 18.37 22.76 2.60
CA ILE A 302 19.51 22.03 2.03
C ILE A 302 19.00 20.81 1.26
N PHE A 303 18.13 20.00 1.88
CA PHE A 303 17.56 18.85 1.20
C PHE A 303 16.71 19.24 -0.02
N TRP A 304 15.98 20.35 0.05
CA TRP A 304 15.21 20.89 -1.07
C TRP A 304 16.12 21.29 -2.23
N LEU A 305 17.29 21.85 -1.94
CA LEU A 305 18.27 22.26 -2.95
C LEU A 305 18.92 21.07 -3.66
N PHE A 306 19.35 20.05 -2.90
CA PHE A 306 20.17 18.93 -3.41
C PHE A 306 19.38 17.68 -3.81
N LEU A 307 18.12 17.52 -3.35
CA LEU A 307 17.31 16.34 -3.65
C LEU A 307 16.17 16.65 -4.61
N LYS A 308 15.86 15.69 -5.48
CA LYS A 308 14.77 15.79 -6.45
C LYS A 308 13.39 15.82 -5.78
N SER A 309 12.43 16.48 -6.43
CA SER A 309 11.01 16.29 -6.13
C SER A 309 10.55 14.91 -6.62
N THR A 310 9.39 14.44 -6.15
CA THR A 310 8.78 13.21 -6.65
C THR A 310 8.46 13.30 -8.14
N GLU A 311 8.00 14.47 -8.61
CA GLU A 311 7.80 14.79 -10.03
C GLU A 311 9.08 14.71 -10.86
N GLY A 312 10.22 15.17 -10.34
CA GLY A 312 11.52 15.02 -11.03
C GLY A 312 12.02 13.58 -11.02
N GLY A 313 11.71 12.82 -9.95
CA GLY A 313 12.05 11.41 -9.83
C GLY A 313 11.29 10.49 -10.78
N MET A 314 10.00 10.79 -11.03
CA MET A 314 9.17 9.98 -11.93
C MET A 314 9.54 10.15 -13.41
N GLN A 315 10.24 11.22 -13.80
CA GLN A 315 10.56 11.50 -15.20
C GLN A 315 11.31 10.36 -15.89
N SER A 316 12.31 9.76 -15.23
CA SER A 316 13.02 8.60 -15.78
C SER A 316 12.11 7.37 -15.93
N ILE A 317 11.11 7.23 -15.06
CA ILE A 317 10.13 6.13 -15.13
C ILE A 317 9.18 6.35 -16.30
N LEU A 318 8.69 7.59 -16.44
CA LEU A 318 7.86 8.01 -17.56
C LEU A 318 8.58 7.83 -18.89
N TYR A 319 9.85 8.25 -18.99
CA TYR A 319 10.66 8.04 -20.19
C TYR A 319 10.73 6.56 -20.57
N GLY A 320 10.98 5.66 -19.60
CA GLY A 320 10.96 4.21 -19.85
C GLY A 320 9.58 3.67 -20.31
N LEU A 321 8.49 4.29 -19.85
CA LEU A 321 7.13 3.85 -20.13
C LEU A 321 6.55 4.44 -21.43
N THR A 322 6.87 5.69 -21.76
CA THR A 322 6.24 6.44 -22.85
C THR A 322 7.14 6.62 -24.07
N SER A 323 8.47 6.59 -23.94
CA SER A 323 9.36 6.82 -25.08
C SER A 323 9.14 5.78 -26.19
N PRO A 324 9.00 6.18 -27.46
CA PRO A 324 8.78 5.26 -28.57
C PRO A 324 10.01 4.39 -28.89
N GLU A 325 11.20 4.83 -28.48
CA GLU A 325 12.47 4.14 -28.73
C GLU A 325 12.48 2.72 -28.17
N PHE A 326 11.86 2.50 -27.01
CA PHE A 326 11.79 1.18 -26.36
C PHE A 326 10.90 0.17 -27.10
N MET A 327 10.10 0.59 -28.08
CA MET A 327 9.37 -0.36 -28.93
C MET A 327 10.31 -1.10 -29.89
N GLN A 328 11.38 -0.42 -30.33
CA GLN A 328 12.33 -0.94 -31.33
C GLN A 328 13.55 -1.58 -30.68
N ILE A 329 13.94 -1.11 -29.48
CA ILE A 329 15.11 -1.60 -28.76
C ILE A 329 14.73 -2.86 -27.95
N LYS A 330 15.69 -3.79 -27.80
CA LYS A 330 15.54 -4.94 -26.90
C LYS A 330 15.42 -4.47 -25.45
N GLY A 331 14.72 -5.23 -24.61
CA GLY A 331 14.66 -4.92 -23.18
C GLY A 331 16.00 -5.16 -22.47
N GLY A 332 16.01 -4.94 -21.16
CA GLY A 332 17.20 -5.06 -20.31
C GLY A 332 18.02 -3.77 -20.22
N ASN A 333 17.45 -2.62 -20.58
CA ASN A 333 18.14 -1.33 -20.55
C ASN A 333 18.16 -0.74 -19.14
N TYR A 334 19.23 -0.04 -18.82
CA TYR A 334 19.35 0.75 -17.59
C TYR A 334 19.15 2.23 -17.89
N ILE A 335 18.14 2.85 -17.27
CA ILE A 335 17.69 4.22 -17.57
C ILE A 335 18.02 5.13 -16.40
N LYS A 336 18.61 6.30 -16.69
CA LYS A 336 18.89 7.37 -15.72
C LYS A 336 18.80 8.73 -16.40
N GLU A 337 18.22 9.72 -15.73
CA GLU A 337 18.05 11.09 -16.28
C GLU A 337 17.41 11.12 -17.68
N CYS A 338 16.35 10.33 -17.90
CA CYS A 338 15.69 10.19 -19.21
C CYS A 338 16.63 9.78 -20.36
N SER A 339 17.67 9.00 -20.04
CA SER A 339 18.65 8.49 -21.01
C SER A 339 18.98 7.02 -20.74
N ILE A 340 19.29 6.27 -21.80
CA ILE A 340 19.76 4.89 -21.70
C ILE A 340 21.26 4.90 -21.40
N LEU A 341 21.67 4.23 -20.33
CA LEU A 341 23.07 4.05 -19.98
C LEU A 341 23.60 2.74 -20.54
N GLU A 342 24.47 2.85 -21.54
CA GLU A 342 25.10 1.68 -22.20
C GLU A 342 26.13 0.98 -21.31
N LYS A 343 26.80 1.73 -20.43
CA LYS A 343 27.88 1.22 -19.57
C LYS A 343 27.44 1.13 -18.12
N GLU A 344 27.20 -0.09 -17.70
CA GLU A 344 26.97 -0.38 -16.29
C GLU A 344 28.29 -0.49 -15.53
N SER A 345 28.26 0.03 -14.31
CA SER A 345 29.45 0.13 -13.44
C SER A 345 29.78 -1.16 -12.71
N ARG A 346 28.86 -2.14 -12.63
CA ARG A 346 29.00 -3.37 -11.84
C ARG A 346 29.25 -4.58 -12.76
N SER A 347 30.20 -5.43 -12.38
CA SER A 347 30.55 -6.64 -13.14
C SER A 347 29.44 -7.68 -13.11
N GLU A 348 28.67 -7.75 -12.02
CA GLU A 348 27.55 -8.70 -11.86
C GLU A 348 26.44 -8.46 -12.88
N LEU A 349 26.25 -7.22 -13.32
CA LEU A 349 25.27 -6.87 -14.35
C LEU A 349 25.72 -7.24 -15.78
N LYS A 350 26.99 -7.59 -15.96
CA LYS A 350 27.56 -8.08 -17.23
C LYS A 350 27.76 -9.60 -17.24
N ASN A 351 27.70 -10.25 -16.08
CA ASN A 351 27.89 -11.69 -15.96
C ASN A 351 26.54 -12.41 -16.09
N ASP A 352 26.33 -13.01 -17.27
CA ASP A 352 25.09 -13.71 -17.62
C ASP A 352 24.90 -15.00 -16.82
N GLU A 353 25.97 -15.74 -16.54
CA GLU A 353 25.93 -16.98 -15.76
C GLU A 353 25.47 -16.70 -14.33
N LEU A 354 26.04 -15.67 -13.71
CA LEU A 354 25.68 -15.25 -12.36
C LEU A 354 24.22 -14.77 -12.26
N GLN A 355 23.71 -14.12 -13.31
CA GLN A 355 22.31 -13.68 -13.38
C GLN A 355 21.35 -14.89 -13.49
N SER A 356 21.69 -15.88 -14.30
CA SER A 356 20.92 -17.12 -14.40
C SER A 356 20.95 -17.91 -13.10
N GLU A 357 22.12 -18.06 -12.48
CA GLU A 357 22.25 -18.77 -11.20
C GLU A 357 21.44 -18.09 -10.09
N LEU A 358 21.48 -16.75 -10.01
CA LEU A 358 20.64 -15.99 -9.08
C LEU A 358 19.15 -16.25 -9.32
N PHE A 359 18.72 -16.26 -10.59
CA PHE A 359 17.31 -16.48 -10.94
C PHE A 359 16.85 -17.87 -10.50
N ASP A 360 17.64 -18.91 -10.81
CA ASP A 360 17.27 -20.30 -10.52
C ASP A 360 17.30 -20.58 -9.01
N LYS A 361 18.32 -20.12 -8.29
CA LYS A 361 18.36 -20.20 -6.81
C LYS A 361 17.22 -19.46 -6.15
N THR A 362 16.83 -18.29 -6.69
CA THR A 362 15.69 -17.53 -6.16
C THR A 362 14.37 -18.29 -6.35
N LYS A 363 14.22 -18.99 -7.48
CA LYS A 363 13.04 -19.83 -7.74
C LYS A 363 12.93 -20.96 -6.72
N GLU A 364 14.00 -21.73 -6.54
CA GLU A 364 14.06 -22.85 -5.59
C GLU A 364 13.76 -22.37 -4.17
N LEU A 365 14.39 -21.27 -3.76
CA LEU A 365 14.18 -20.63 -2.47
C LEU A 365 12.72 -20.25 -2.24
N ILE A 366 12.04 -19.64 -3.23
CA ILE A 366 10.63 -19.27 -3.11
C ILE A 366 9.76 -20.53 -2.94
N GLU A 367 10.01 -21.59 -3.71
CA GLU A 367 9.25 -22.83 -3.58
C GLU A 367 9.39 -23.45 -2.17
N GLU A 368 10.59 -23.40 -1.60
CA GLU A 368 10.83 -23.84 -0.21
C GLU A 368 10.13 -22.97 0.82
N LEU A 369 10.25 -21.65 0.70
CA LEU A 369 9.62 -20.68 1.60
C LEU A 369 8.10 -20.82 1.58
N GLU A 370 7.49 -20.94 0.40
CA GLU A 370 6.04 -21.09 0.29
C GLU A 370 5.54 -22.39 0.92
N LYS A 371 6.26 -23.49 0.76
CA LYS A 371 5.94 -24.76 1.43
C LYS A 371 6.01 -24.60 2.94
N ARG A 372 7.09 -23.99 3.46
CA ARG A 372 7.28 -23.72 4.89
C ARG A 372 6.15 -22.84 5.44
N SER A 373 5.89 -21.71 4.81
CA SER A 373 4.84 -20.77 5.20
C SER A 373 3.44 -21.37 5.08
N ALA A 374 3.18 -22.25 4.10
CA ALA A 374 1.91 -22.97 4.00
C ALA A 374 1.71 -23.94 5.18
N ILE A 375 2.75 -24.68 5.57
CA ILE A 375 2.71 -25.57 6.74
C ILE A 375 2.44 -24.76 8.01
N GLU A 376 3.13 -23.64 8.20
CA GLU A 376 2.95 -22.77 9.37
C GLU A 376 1.55 -22.16 9.42
N ARG A 377 1.03 -21.62 8.31
CA ARG A 377 -0.35 -21.10 8.24
C ARG A 377 -1.39 -22.19 8.52
N ASN A 378 -1.18 -23.41 8.04
CA ASN A 378 -2.09 -24.52 8.33
C ASN A 378 -2.05 -24.92 9.82
N LYS A 379 -0.87 -24.88 10.46
CA LYS A 379 -0.74 -25.07 11.91
C LYS A 379 -1.46 -23.96 12.68
N LEU A 380 -1.27 -22.70 12.30
CA LEU A 380 -1.93 -21.54 12.92
C LEU A 380 -3.46 -21.62 12.77
N LYS A 381 -3.97 -21.96 11.58
CA LYS A 381 -5.41 -22.16 11.35
C LYS A 381 -6.00 -23.26 12.25
N LYS A 382 -5.29 -24.39 12.42
CA LYS A 382 -5.71 -25.48 13.32
C LYS A 382 -5.71 -25.03 14.79
N ASN A 383 -4.69 -24.27 15.21
CA ASN A 383 -4.60 -23.74 16.57
C ASN A 383 -5.70 -22.72 16.85
N ASN A 384 -5.96 -21.81 15.92
CA ASN A 384 -7.03 -20.81 16.05
C ASN A 384 -8.41 -21.46 16.10
N LYS A 385 -8.69 -22.45 15.23
CA LYS A 385 -9.93 -23.24 15.32
C LYS A 385 -10.08 -23.96 16.65
N THR A 386 -9.00 -24.50 17.21
CA THR A 386 -9.02 -25.15 18.54
C THR A 386 -9.26 -24.14 19.65
N LYS A 387 -8.65 -22.95 19.60
CA LYS A 387 -8.88 -21.87 20.57
C LYS A 387 -10.32 -21.37 20.51
N GLN A 388 -10.83 -21.10 19.31
CA GLN A 388 -12.21 -20.66 19.10
C GLN A 388 -13.22 -21.69 19.61
N LYS A 389 -13.00 -22.99 19.33
CA LYS A 389 -13.81 -24.06 19.92
C LYS A 389 -13.76 -24.08 21.45
N LYS A 390 -12.60 -23.82 22.06
CA LYS A 390 -12.49 -23.76 23.53
C LYS A 390 -13.22 -22.54 24.09
N GLU A 391 -13.13 -21.38 23.45
CA GLU A 391 -13.86 -20.16 23.83
C GLU A 391 -15.37 -20.30 23.65
N ASP A 392 -15.81 -20.97 22.59
CA ASP A 392 -17.23 -21.25 22.35
C ASP A 392 -17.76 -22.23 23.41
N VAL A 393 -16.99 -23.28 23.74
CA VAL A 393 -17.35 -24.22 24.81
C VAL A 393 -17.39 -23.50 26.17
N SER A 394 -16.42 -22.65 26.50
CA SER A 394 -16.43 -21.91 27.76
C SER A 394 -17.63 -20.95 27.87
N LYS A 395 -17.97 -20.25 26.79
CA LYS A 395 -19.17 -19.39 26.74
C LYS A 395 -20.46 -20.19 26.92
N ILE A 396 -20.55 -21.39 26.33
CA ILE A 396 -21.70 -22.28 26.51
C ILE A 396 -21.79 -22.76 27.97
N THR A 397 -20.67 -23.11 28.59
CA THR A 397 -20.62 -23.52 30.00
C THR A 397 -21.05 -22.38 30.91
N GLU A 398 -20.54 -21.15 30.70
CA GLU A 398 -20.95 -19.96 31.46
C GLU A 398 -22.45 -19.67 31.29
N LEU A 399 -22.99 -19.77 30.08
CA LEU A 399 -24.43 -19.60 29.83
C LEU A 399 -25.27 -20.66 30.55
N ASN A 400 -24.81 -21.91 30.59
CA ASN A 400 -25.50 -22.99 31.28
C ASN A 400 -25.46 -22.81 32.80
N GLU A 401 -24.33 -22.43 33.39
CA GLU A 401 -24.21 -22.11 34.82
C GLU A 401 -25.09 -20.92 35.20
N THR A 402 -25.16 -19.89 34.35
CA THR A 402 -26.03 -18.73 34.57
C THR A 402 -27.51 -19.14 34.56
N ASN A 403 -27.91 -20.03 33.63
CA ASN A 403 -29.27 -20.55 33.54
C ASN A 403 -29.64 -21.45 34.72
N GLU A 404 -28.71 -22.29 35.20
CA GLU A 404 -28.93 -23.11 36.39
C GLU A 404 -29.08 -22.26 37.66
N ASN A 405 -28.27 -21.20 37.80
CA ASN A 405 -28.41 -20.25 38.91
C ASN A 405 -29.75 -19.51 38.85
N LEU A 406 -30.19 -19.06 37.67
CA LEU A 406 -31.53 -18.48 37.46
C LEU A 406 -32.67 -19.45 37.81
N GLN A 407 -32.52 -20.75 37.55
CA GLN A 407 -33.51 -21.75 37.94
C GLN A 407 -33.52 -21.99 39.45
N LYS A 408 -32.36 -22.05 40.10
CA LYS A 408 -32.24 -22.16 41.56
C LYS A 408 -32.84 -20.93 42.27
N ASP A 409 -32.62 -19.74 41.73
CA ASP A 409 -33.22 -18.50 42.24
C ASP A 409 -34.74 -18.49 42.07
N LYS A 410 -35.26 -18.97 40.93
CA LYS A 410 -36.72 -19.13 40.78
C LYS A 410 -37.28 -20.13 41.80
N LEU A 411 -36.63 -21.27 42.00
CA LEU A 411 -37.05 -22.28 42.99
C LEU A 411 -36.99 -21.75 44.43
N SER A 412 -35.99 -20.94 44.77
CA SER A 412 -35.87 -20.31 46.09
C SER A 412 -36.97 -19.27 46.33
N ILE A 413 -37.31 -18.46 45.32
CA ILE A 413 -38.45 -17.52 45.35
C ILE A 413 -39.77 -18.28 45.50
N PHE A 414 -39.98 -19.37 44.76
CA PHE A 414 -41.18 -20.21 44.93
C PHE A 414 -41.27 -20.85 46.32
N SER A 415 -40.15 -21.31 46.88
CA SER A 415 -40.13 -21.93 48.22
C SER A 415 -40.38 -20.91 49.35
N SER A 416 -39.92 -19.67 49.19
CA SER A 416 -40.15 -18.59 50.17
C SER A 416 -41.58 -18.07 50.13
N ALA A 417 -42.21 -18.04 48.94
CA ALA A 417 -43.63 -17.71 48.81
C ALA A 417 -44.56 -18.74 49.51
N PHE A 418 -44.19 -20.02 49.49
CA PHE A 418 -44.93 -21.08 50.21
C PHE A 418 -44.70 -21.09 51.72
N LYS A 419 -43.59 -20.52 52.22
CA LYS A 419 -43.37 -20.36 53.67
C LYS A 419 -44.16 -19.20 54.28
N GLN A 420 -44.66 -18.27 53.47
CA GLN A 420 -45.50 -17.14 53.92
C GLN A 420 -46.98 -17.48 54.11
N THR A 421 -47.42 -18.72 53.86
CA THR A 421 -48.82 -19.14 54.06
C THR A 421 -49.08 -19.85 55.39
N GLN A 422 -48.34 -19.50 56.44
CA GLN A 422 -48.64 -19.89 57.82
C GLN A 422 -48.65 -18.67 58.73
N ASP A 423 -49.57 -17.74 58.47
CA ASP A 423 -50.05 -16.82 59.50
C ASP A 423 -51.60 -16.82 59.48
N PRO A 424 -52.26 -16.82 60.66
CA PRO A 424 -53.67 -17.12 60.80
C PRO A 424 -54.59 -16.03 60.25
N ILE A 425 -55.74 -16.50 59.77
CA ILE A 425 -56.86 -15.77 59.15
C ILE A 425 -57.26 -14.56 59.98
N ILE A 426 -57.02 -13.35 59.44
CA ILE A 426 -57.65 -12.11 59.92
C ILE A 426 -58.95 -11.94 59.13
N GLU A 427 -60.08 -11.98 59.82
CA GLU A 427 -61.43 -11.78 59.28
C GLU A 427 -61.54 -10.41 58.58
N LEU A 428 -61.98 -10.42 57.31
CA LEU A 428 -62.32 -9.22 56.55
C LEU A 428 -63.85 -8.98 56.57
N PRO A 429 -64.33 -7.73 56.65
CA PRO A 429 -65.73 -7.41 56.89
C PRO A 429 -66.62 -7.76 55.69
N LYS A 430 -67.84 -8.24 55.98
CA LYS A 430 -68.87 -8.55 54.97
C LYS A 430 -69.53 -7.28 54.43
N GLU A 431 -68.96 -6.71 53.37
CA GLU A 431 -69.72 -5.87 52.42
C GLU A 431 -69.48 -6.35 50.98
N PRO A 432 -70.54 -6.44 50.14
CA PRO A 432 -70.45 -7.02 48.81
C PRO A 432 -69.62 -6.14 47.86
N LEU A 433 -68.66 -6.79 47.19
CA LEU A 433 -67.59 -6.16 46.40
C LEU A 433 -68.06 -5.44 45.13
N TYR A 434 -69.33 -5.58 44.72
CA TYR A 434 -69.90 -4.86 43.58
C TYR A 434 -71.41 -4.58 43.77
N PRO A 435 -71.88 -3.36 43.47
CA PRO A 435 -73.29 -2.98 43.59
C PRO A 435 -74.16 -3.57 42.46
N ASP A 436 -75.41 -3.87 42.78
CA ASP A 436 -76.43 -4.42 41.87
C ASP A 436 -76.73 -3.44 40.71
N LEU A 437 -76.28 -3.80 39.52
CA LEU A 437 -76.31 -2.99 38.29
C LEU A 437 -77.71 -2.92 37.64
N SER A 438 -78.73 -3.55 38.23
CA SER A 438 -80.12 -3.49 37.75
C SER A 438 -80.83 -2.15 38.02
N LYS A 439 -80.19 -1.21 38.71
CA LYS A 439 -80.79 0.07 39.17
C LYS A 439 -80.14 1.35 38.62
N LEU A 440 -79.31 1.28 37.57
CA LEU A 440 -78.66 2.47 36.99
C LEU A 440 -79.05 2.70 35.52
N THR A 441 -79.68 3.84 35.26
CA THR A 441 -80.02 4.37 33.93
C THR A 441 -78.77 4.84 33.16
N ASP A 442 -78.80 4.65 31.84
CA ASP A 442 -77.68 4.53 30.89
C ASP A 442 -76.58 5.62 30.88
N ASP A 443 -76.84 6.85 31.35
CA ASP A 443 -75.84 7.93 31.22
C ASP A 443 -74.79 8.00 32.34
N LYS A 444 -75.03 7.36 33.50
CA LYS A 444 -74.05 7.34 34.61
C LYS A 444 -73.00 6.23 34.49
N ALA A 445 -73.34 5.11 33.87
CA ALA A 445 -72.41 3.99 33.66
C ALA A 445 -71.28 4.33 32.66
N LYS A 446 -71.60 5.16 31.66
CA LYS A 446 -70.66 5.57 30.60
C LYS A 446 -69.53 6.47 31.12
N ASN A 447 -69.83 7.38 32.05
CA ASN A 447 -68.85 8.29 32.65
C ASN A 447 -67.92 7.63 33.67
N LEU A 448 -68.35 6.54 34.32
CA LEU A 448 -67.51 5.79 35.26
C LEU A 448 -66.48 4.91 34.55
N ARG A 449 -66.81 4.40 33.35
CA ARG A 449 -65.88 3.64 32.50
C ARG A 449 -64.74 4.49 31.97
N LEU A 450 -65.01 5.73 31.56
CA LEU A 450 -64.00 6.66 31.02
C LEU A 450 -62.93 7.02 32.06
N ARG A 451 -63.31 7.30 33.31
CA ARG A 451 -62.33 7.58 34.39
C ARG A 451 -61.40 6.41 34.70
N SER A 452 -61.90 5.17 34.62
CA SER A 452 -61.08 3.98 34.86
C SER A 452 -60.06 3.68 33.75
N LEU A 453 -60.31 4.18 32.53
CA LEU A 453 -59.42 4.03 31.39
C LEU A 453 -58.31 5.09 31.43
N ASP A 454 -58.62 6.33 31.80
CA ASP A 454 -57.63 7.40 31.92
C ASP A 454 -56.55 7.10 32.98
N GLU A 455 -56.93 6.54 34.14
CA GLU A 455 -55.96 6.11 35.17
C GLU A 455 -55.03 4.97 34.69
N LYS A 456 -55.52 4.10 33.80
CA LYS A 456 -54.71 3.02 33.21
C LYS A 456 -53.75 3.55 32.13
N PHE A 457 -54.17 4.55 31.34
CA PHE A 457 -53.31 5.18 30.35
C PHE A 457 -52.19 6.02 30.99
N GLU A 458 -52.44 6.71 32.11
CA GLU A 458 -51.38 7.41 32.86
C GLU A 458 -50.33 6.47 33.45
N LYS A 459 -50.76 5.31 34.01
CA LYS A 459 -49.84 4.28 34.53
C LYS A 459 -48.98 3.66 33.42
N ALA A 460 -49.48 3.57 32.19
CA ALA A 460 -48.71 3.05 31.06
C ALA A 460 -47.66 4.05 30.54
N ARG A 461 -47.95 5.36 30.60
CA ARG A 461 -47.02 6.43 30.18
C ARG A 461 -45.80 6.58 31.11
N LYS A 462 -45.95 6.31 32.41
CA LYS A 462 -44.85 6.34 33.40
C LYS A 462 -43.86 5.17 33.31
N ARG A 463 -44.10 4.15 32.46
CA ARG A 463 -43.21 2.99 32.27
C ARG A 463 -42.29 3.08 31.05
N LYS A 464 -42.31 4.18 30.31
CA LYS A 464 -41.38 4.48 29.20
C LYS A 464 -40.76 5.87 29.39
N VAL A 465 -39.88 6.01 30.38
CA VAL A 465 -38.78 6.99 30.44
C VAL A 465 -37.59 6.27 31.01
#